data_AF-A0A4Q2YIU9-F1
#
_entry.id   AF-A0A4Q2YIU9-F1
#
_cell.length_a   1.000
_cell.length_b   1.000
_cell.length_c   1.000
_cell.angle_alpha   90.00
_cell.angle_beta   90.00
_cell.angle_gamma   90.00
#
_symmetry.space_group_name_H-M   'P 1'
#
loop_
_entity.id
_entity.type
_entity.pdbx_description
1 polymer ?
#
loop_
_entity_poly.entity_id
_entity_poly.type
_entity_poly.pdbx_seq_one_letter_code
_entity_poly.pdbx_strand_id
1 'polypeptide(L)'
;MDGQLAAAAGHHHFWLLPYRSGHCGHRAADDEGDFLHLIRVFAGRRCRWGVFAPPVKGGLEWSVLPVQSVLDPAGGLRLRDFMPFIHDDFLLATPLARRLYHEAAAVQPIIDFHSHLPPRDVAEDRRFANLFEIWLAGDHYKWRAMRANGEPEAFCTGDAAPYDKFLALARTIPHCLRNPLYHWCHLELKRYFGIDELLTPESAPRIWEQANARLTGPDRTARGVLSDFKVELVATTDDPADPLTHHEAIAASDCATRILPTFRPDNALRISQPAFFNPWIEKLERASGTDATTFRGLLAALEKRHDDFHAAGGRLSDHGLTQATDRFCTMAEAAAVYDKARRSLPVTPDEERQFAAFIMVHIGRLNARKGWTMQLHLGPLRGNSTRRLRALGPDTGFDS
;
A
#
# COMPACT_ATOMS: atom_id res chain seq x y z
N MET A 1 32.35 36.41 -33.20
CA MET A 1 32.01 37.62 -32.44
C MET A 1 30.52 37.59 -32.18
N ASP A 2 30.21 37.27 -30.92
CA ASP A 2 29.16 37.81 -30.07
C ASP A 2 27.72 37.99 -30.59
N GLY A 3 26.80 37.37 -29.86
CA GLY A 3 25.38 37.62 -29.94
C GLY A 3 24.60 36.71 -28.99
N GLN A 4 24.81 36.88 -27.67
CA GLN A 4 24.05 36.23 -26.60
C GLN A 4 22.56 36.56 -26.70
N LEU A 5 21.70 35.54 -26.58
CA LEU A 5 20.31 35.70 -26.17
C LEU A 5 20.09 34.86 -24.90
N ALA A 6 20.02 35.57 -23.78
CA ALA A 6 19.58 35.06 -22.49
C ALA A 6 18.05 34.94 -22.50
N ALA A 7 17.52 33.75 -22.20
CA ALA A 7 16.12 33.56 -21.85
C ALA A 7 16.04 33.15 -20.37
N ALA A 8 15.39 34.01 -19.59
CA ALA A 8 15.23 33.90 -18.15
C ALA A 8 14.37 32.69 -17.75
N ALA A 9 14.82 32.02 -16.70
CA ALA A 9 14.10 30.97 -15.99
C ALA A 9 12.92 31.54 -15.21
N GLY A 10 11.72 31.02 -15.46
CA GLY A 10 10.53 31.23 -14.63
C GLY A 10 10.19 29.95 -13.89
N HIS A 11 10.50 29.90 -12.59
CA HIS A 11 10.06 28.84 -11.69
C HIS A 11 8.56 28.99 -11.40
N HIS A 12 7.75 28.00 -11.77
CA HIS A 12 6.36 27.90 -11.32
C HIS A 12 6.25 26.89 -10.18
N HIS A 13 6.15 27.41 -8.96
CA HIS A 13 5.71 26.67 -7.78
C HIS A 13 4.18 26.51 -7.82
N PHE A 14 3.69 25.28 -7.83
CA PHE A 14 2.28 24.96 -7.58
C PHE A 14 2.04 24.83 -6.07
N TRP A 15 1.18 25.68 -5.53
CA TRP A 15 0.61 25.55 -4.19
C TRP A 15 -0.81 24.95 -4.33
N LEU A 16 -1.03 23.78 -3.73
CA LEU A 16 -2.35 23.19 -3.53
C LEU A 16 -3.05 23.90 -2.36
N LEU A 17 -4.15 24.60 -2.63
CA LEU A 17 -5.08 25.08 -1.61
C LEU A 17 -6.26 24.09 -1.47
N PRO A 18 -6.69 23.75 -0.23
CA PRO A 18 -7.74 22.76 0.00
C PRO A 18 -9.14 23.31 -0.29
N TYR A 19 -9.98 22.43 -0.83
CA TYR A 19 -11.37 22.63 -1.20
C TYR A 19 -12.25 22.88 0.05
N ARG A 20 -13.00 24.00 0.07
CA ARG A 20 -14.07 24.28 1.04
C ARG A 20 -15.41 23.88 0.42
N SER A 21 -16.10 22.90 0.98
CA SER A 21 -17.49 22.60 0.65
C SER A 21 -18.43 23.51 1.46
N GLY A 22 -19.07 24.48 0.80
CA GLY A 22 -20.20 25.23 1.36
C GLY A 22 -21.51 24.49 1.13
N HIS A 23 -22.28 24.27 2.19
CA HIS A 23 -23.68 23.84 2.11
C HIS A 23 -24.58 25.02 1.72
N CYS A 24 -25.53 24.77 0.82
CA CYS A 24 -26.76 25.56 0.70
C CYS A 24 -27.93 24.67 0.27
N GLY A 25 -28.89 24.53 1.19
CA GLY A 25 -30.33 24.63 0.94
C GLY A 25 -31.03 23.65 -0.01
N HIS A 26 -31.80 22.73 0.57
CA HIS A 26 -32.87 21.96 -0.08
C HIS A 26 -33.92 22.85 -0.78
N ARG A 27 -34.39 22.41 -1.95
CA ARG A 27 -35.82 22.32 -2.30
C ARG A 27 -36.07 21.08 -3.16
N ALA A 28 -37.12 20.35 -2.80
CA ALA A 28 -37.66 19.21 -3.52
C ALA A 28 -38.46 19.67 -4.75
N ALA A 29 -38.42 18.87 -5.81
CA ALA A 29 -39.49 18.73 -6.80
C ALA A 29 -39.26 17.42 -7.57
N ASP A 30 -40.29 16.57 -7.57
CA ASP A 30 -40.47 15.46 -8.49
C ASP A 30 -40.61 15.99 -9.92
N ASP A 31 -40.01 15.32 -10.91
CA ASP A 31 -40.66 14.95 -12.19
C ASP A 31 -39.65 14.35 -13.19
N GLU A 32 -40.18 13.42 -13.99
CA GLU A 32 -39.56 12.73 -15.12
C GLU A 32 -39.14 13.70 -16.25
N GLY A 33 -38.11 13.33 -17.03
CA GLY A 33 -37.93 13.87 -18.38
C GLY A 33 -36.52 14.28 -18.78
N ASP A 34 -35.95 13.49 -19.70
CA ASP A 34 -35.07 13.80 -20.83
C ASP A 34 -33.86 14.75 -20.77
N PHE A 35 -32.84 14.22 -21.45
CA PHE A 35 -31.53 14.72 -21.84
C PHE A 35 -31.44 16.12 -22.48
N LEU A 36 -30.21 16.66 -22.42
CA LEU A 36 -29.54 17.63 -23.32
C LEU A 36 -29.93 19.11 -23.20
N HIS A 37 -29.04 19.95 -22.63
CA HIS A 37 -28.00 20.69 -23.36
C HIS A 37 -27.45 21.93 -22.60
N LEU A 38 -26.20 22.24 -22.97
CA LEU A 38 -25.55 23.56 -23.08
C LEU A 38 -24.87 24.22 -21.87
N ILE A 39 -23.55 24.23 -22.01
CA ILE A 39 -22.56 25.17 -21.49
C ILE A 39 -23.00 26.62 -21.73
N ARG A 40 -22.96 27.45 -20.68
CA ARG A 40 -22.97 28.91 -20.80
C ARG A 40 -21.83 29.50 -19.98
N VAL A 41 -20.85 30.05 -20.70
CA VAL A 41 -19.74 30.84 -20.18
C VAL A 41 -20.28 32.17 -19.64
N PHE A 42 -19.94 32.53 -18.40
CA PHE A 42 -20.08 33.91 -17.93
C PHE A 42 -18.70 34.52 -17.70
N ALA A 43 -18.39 35.49 -18.56
CA ALA A 43 -17.26 36.39 -18.43
C ALA A 43 -17.60 37.53 -17.46
N GLY A 44 -16.72 37.74 -16.47
CA GLY A 44 -16.38 39.04 -15.90
C GLY A 44 -17.37 39.73 -14.96
N ARG A 45 -16.94 39.95 -13.70
CA ARG A 45 -16.91 41.29 -13.04
C ARG A 45 -16.28 41.21 -11.64
N ARG A 46 -15.09 41.83 -11.52
CA ARG A 46 -14.47 42.54 -10.38
C ARG A 46 -14.84 42.11 -8.94
N CYS A 47 -13.89 41.46 -8.25
CA CYS A 47 -13.86 41.39 -6.78
C CYS A 47 -13.11 42.61 -6.20
N ARG A 48 -13.72 43.31 -5.24
CA ARG A 48 -13.04 44.26 -4.34
C ARG A 48 -12.61 43.52 -3.08
N TRP A 49 -11.39 43.80 -2.62
CA TRP A 49 -10.84 43.31 -1.36
C TRP A 49 -11.35 44.18 -0.20
N GLY A 50 -11.92 43.56 0.82
CA GLY A 50 -12.27 44.18 2.10
C GLY A 50 -11.34 43.68 3.20
N VAL A 51 -10.75 44.61 3.95
CA VAL A 51 -9.87 44.35 5.10
C VAL A 51 -10.73 44.11 6.34
N PHE A 52 -10.50 43.02 7.07
CA PHE A 52 -11.08 42.79 8.40
C PHE A 52 -9.99 42.85 9.48
N ALA A 53 -10.30 43.59 10.54
CA ALA A 53 -9.45 43.92 11.70
C ALA A 53 -9.18 42.70 12.62
N PRO A 54 -8.12 42.73 13.46
CA PRO A 54 -7.71 41.58 14.26
C PRO A 54 -8.61 41.33 15.49
N PRO A 55 -8.68 40.09 16.01
CA PRO A 55 -9.56 39.74 17.12
C PRO A 55 -9.00 40.17 18.48
N VAL A 56 -9.94 40.55 19.35
CA VAL A 56 -9.74 40.93 20.76
C VAL A 56 -9.48 39.69 21.62
N LYS A 57 -8.59 39.83 22.62
CA LYS A 57 -8.27 38.84 23.64
C LYS A 57 -9.50 38.45 24.47
N GLY A 58 -9.79 37.16 24.55
CA GLY A 58 -10.70 36.57 25.54
C GLY A 58 -10.39 35.08 25.68
N GLY A 59 -10.00 34.65 26.88
CA GLY A 59 -9.67 33.25 27.18
C GLY A 59 -10.92 32.35 27.10
N LEU A 60 -10.72 31.15 26.59
CA LEU A 60 -11.72 30.07 26.58
C LEU A 60 -11.14 28.89 27.35
N GLU A 61 -11.63 28.69 28.58
CA GLU A 61 -11.57 27.40 29.25
C GLU A 61 -12.47 26.41 28.50
N TRP A 62 -11.93 25.24 28.16
CA TRP A 62 -12.71 24.13 27.62
C TRP A 62 -13.19 23.27 28.79
N SER A 63 -14.42 23.49 29.23
CA SER A 63 -15.15 22.49 30.04
C SER A 63 -15.86 21.52 29.09
N VAL A 64 -15.59 20.22 29.26
CA VAL A 64 -16.29 19.15 28.56
C VAL A 64 -17.67 19.02 29.20
N LEU A 65 -18.70 19.56 28.56
CA LEU A 65 -20.08 19.31 28.96
C LEU A 65 -20.49 17.89 28.53
N PRO A 66 -21.14 17.09 29.41
CA PRO A 66 -21.69 15.81 29.01
C PRO A 66 -22.82 16.02 28.00
N VAL A 67 -22.89 15.09 27.05
CA VAL A 67 -23.78 15.07 25.88
C VAL A 67 -25.20 15.49 26.24
N GLN A 68 -25.65 16.62 25.65
CA GLN A 68 -27.01 17.12 25.78
C GLN A 68 -28.01 16.11 25.22
N SER A 69 -28.91 15.64 26.08
CA SER A 69 -30.17 14.99 25.71
C SER A 69 -31.05 16.01 24.99
N VAL A 70 -31.40 15.73 23.74
CA VAL A 70 -32.41 16.50 23.01
C VAL A 70 -33.77 15.89 23.39
N LEU A 71 -34.59 16.66 24.10
CA LEU A 71 -35.95 16.28 24.46
C LEU A 71 -36.87 16.32 23.23
N ASP A 72 -37.56 15.22 22.95
CA ASP A 72 -38.75 15.16 22.10
C ASP A 72 -39.96 15.75 22.88
N PRO A 73 -40.87 16.52 22.26
CA PRO A 73 -42.11 16.98 22.89
C PRO A 73 -43.00 15.89 23.53
N ALA A 74 -42.73 14.60 23.31
CA ALA A 74 -43.44 13.48 23.95
C ALA A 74 -42.79 12.91 25.25
N GLY A 75 -41.69 13.48 25.76
CA GLY A 75 -41.19 13.17 27.12
C GLY A 75 -40.62 11.76 27.35
N GLY A 76 -40.38 10.97 26.30
CA GLY A 76 -39.71 9.67 26.40
C GLY A 76 -38.22 9.78 26.05
N LEU A 77 -37.32 9.30 26.93
CA LEU A 77 -35.94 9.00 26.52
C LEU A 77 -35.98 7.84 25.53
N ARG A 78 -35.88 8.13 24.23
CA ARG A 78 -35.22 7.18 23.34
C ARG A 78 -33.73 7.36 23.56
N LEU A 79 -33.05 6.32 24.05
CA LEU A 79 -31.63 6.15 23.77
C LEU A 79 -31.51 6.42 22.27
N ARG A 80 -30.76 7.46 21.86
CA ARG A 80 -30.32 7.51 20.45
C ARG A 80 -29.65 6.17 20.24
N ASP A 81 -30.22 5.33 19.37
CA ASP A 81 -29.59 4.07 18.98
C ASP A 81 -28.16 4.44 18.61
N PHE A 82 -27.21 4.01 19.45
CA PHE A 82 -25.84 4.45 19.37
C PHE A 82 -25.28 3.74 18.14
N MET A 83 -25.32 4.42 16.99
CA MET A 83 -24.77 3.85 15.77
C MET A 83 -23.27 3.67 15.98
N PRO A 84 -22.73 2.44 15.89
CA PRO A 84 -21.30 2.21 15.99
C PRO A 84 -20.59 3.00 14.88
N PHE A 85 -19.35 3.41 15.14
CA PHE A 85 -18.57 4.21 14.18
C PHE A 85 -18.46 3.53 12.81
N ILE A 86 -18.13 2.23 12.82
CA ILE A 86 -18.26 1.38 11.64
C ILE A 86 -19.63 0.70 11.72
N HIS A 87 -20.51 1.01 10.76
CA HIS A 87 -21.83 0.41 10.60
C HIS A 87 -22.02 -0.05 9.14
N ASP A 88 -23.12 -0.73 8.84
CA ASP A 88 -23.31 -1.36 7.52
C ASP A 88 -23.32 -0.35 6.36
N ASP A 89 -23.83 0.86 6.60
CA ASP A 89 -23.81 1.98 5.64
C ASP A 89 -22.55 2.88 5.73
N PHE A 90 -21.45 2.42 6.33
CA PHE A 90 -20.23 3.22 6.48
C PHE A 90 -19.70 3.67 5.10
N LEU A 91 -19.47 4.99 4.94
CA LEU A 91 -19.14 5.67 3.67
C LEU A 91 -20.25 5.70 2.59
N LEU A 92 -21.43 5.13 2.86
CA LEU A 92 -22.56 5.07 1.91
C LEU A 92 -23.55 6.22 2.16
N ALA A 93 -23.26 7.38 1.56
CA ALA A 93 -24.00 8.61 1.82
C ALA A 93 -25.38 8.71 1.14
N THR A 94 -25.72 7.83 0.18
CA THR A 94 -26.96 7.91 -0.61
C THR A 94 -27.70 6.57 -0.69
N PRO A 95 -29.03 6.56 -0.88
CA PRO A 95 -29.78 5.32 -1.11
C PRO A 95 -29.25 4.51 -2.29
N LEU A 96 -28.83 5.17 -3.36
CA LEU A 96 -28.22 4.49 -4.52
C LEU A 96 -26.90 3.80 -4.13
N ALA A 97 -26.02 4.47 -3.37
CA ALA A 97 -24.77 3.88 -2.91
C ALA A 97 -25.00 2.65 -2.03
N ARG A 98 -25.99 2.71 -1.13
CA ARG A 98 -26.39 1.57 -0.28
C ARG A 98 -26.85 0.39 -1.12
N ARG A 99 -27.75 0.61 -2.08
CA ARG A 99 -28.24 -0.44 -2.97
C ARG A 99 -27.11 -1.07 -3.78
N LEU A 100 -26.28 -0.27 -4.44
CA LEU A 100 -25.16 -0.77 -5.25
C LEU A 100 -24.16 -1.58 -4.42
N TYR A 101 -23.85 -1.14 -3.20
CA TYR A 101 -22.93 -1.86 -2.34
C TYR A 101 -23.54 -3.15 -1.81
N HIS A 102 -24.70 -3.08 -1.15
CA HIS A 102 -25.31 -4.22 -0.46
C HIS A 102 -25.85 -5.28 -1.44
N GLU A 103 -26.46 -4.87 -2.55
CA GLU A 103 -27.09 -5.79 -3.51
C GLU A 103 -26.09 -6.37 -4.52
N ALA A 104 -24.98 -5.67 -4.81
CA ALA A 104 -24.05 -6.09 -5.86
C ALA A 104 -22.60 -6.26 -5.39
N ALA A 105 -21.99 -5.24 -4.75
CA ALA A 105 -20.55 -5.24 -4.46
C ALA A 105 -20.16 -6.15 -3.28
N ALA A 106 -20.89 -6.10 -2.18
CA ALA A 106 -20.54 -6.78 -0.92
C ALA A 106 -20.57 -8.33 -1.02
N VAL A 107 -21.29 -8.87 -2.01
CA VAL A 107 -21.39 -10.32 -2.24
C VAL A 107 -20.30 -10.87 -3.17
N GLN A 108 -19.56 -10.00 -3.87
CA GLN A 108 -18.50 -10.43 -4.79
C GLN A 108 -17.31 -11.02 -4.03
N PRO A 109 -16.60 -11.99 -4.64
CA PRO A 109 -15.31 -12.45 -4.12
C PRO A 109 -14.24 -11.37 -4.26
N ILE A 110 -13.15 -11.53 -3.50
CA ILE A 110 -11.96 -10.68 -3.61
C ILE A 110 -10.97 -11.31 -4.59
N ILE A 111 -10.54 -10.51 -5.56
CA ILE A 111 -9.41 -10.80 -6.45
C ILE A 111 -8.30 -9.81 -6.11
N ASP A 112 -7.37 -10.24 -5.25
CA ASP A 112 -6.22 -9.44 -4.82
C ASP A 112 -5.05 -9.65 -5.78
N PHE A 113 -5.13 -9.06 -6.96
CA PHE A 113 -4.20 -9.31 -8.07
C PHE A 113 -2.79 -8.73 -7.84
N HIS A 114 -2.50 -8.09 -6.72
CA HIS A 114 -1.15 -7.64 -6.37
C HIS A 114 -1.02 -7.42 -4.86
N SER A 115 -0.20 -8.27 -4.23
CA SER A 115 -0.05 -8.35 -2.79
C SER A 115 1.38 -8.65 -2.39
N HIS A 116 1.70 -8.35 -1.13
CA HIS A 116 2.94 -8.74 -0.46
C HIS A 116 2.70 -9.76 0.66
N LEU A 117 1.54 -10.44 0.64
CA LEU A 117 1.26 -11.53 1.57
C LEU A 117 2.36 -12.60 1.48
N PRO A 118 2.98 -13.01 2.60
CA PRO A 118 4.01 -14.04 2.59
C PRO A 118 3.43 -15.39 2.13
N PRO A 119 3.88 -15.97 1.00
CA PRO A 119 3.38 -17.27 0.53
C PRO A 119 3.55 -18.37 1.58
N ARG A 120 4.64 -18.28 2.37
CA ARG A 120 4.93 -19.21 3.46
C ARG A 120 3.82 -19.28 4.50
N ASP A 121 3.26 -18.13 4.91
CA ASP A 121 2.22 -18.08 5.95
C ASP A 121 0.95 -18.79 5.47
N VAL A 122 0.64 -18.74 4.17
CA VAL A 122 -0.48 -19.49 3.59
C VAL A 122 -0.12 -20.97 3.43
N ALA A 123 1.09 -21.29 2.97
CA ALA A 123 1.54 -22.68 2.81
C ALA A 123 1.54 -23.46 4.14
N GLU A 124 1.99 -22.83 5.23
CA GLU A 124 2.04 -23.40 6.58
C GLU A 124 0.71 -23.26 7.34
N ASP A 125 -0.29 -22.60 6.74
CA ASP A 125 -1.54 -22.20 7.38
C ASP A 125 -1.34 -21.57 8.77
N ARG A 126 -0.50 -20.54 8.79
CA ARG A 126 0.04 -19.94 10.01
C ARG A 126 -1.08 -19.55 10.99
N ARG A 127 -0.88 -19.92 12.25
CA ARG A 127 -1.61 -19.37 13.41
C ARG A 127 -0.81 -18.22 14.01
N PHE A 128 -1.49 -17.10 14.23
CA PHE A 128 -0.88 -15.91 14.83
C PHE A 128 -0.94 -16.01 16.35
N ALA A 129 0.18 -15.78 17.02
CA ALA A 129 0.25 -15.96 18.47
C ALA A 129 -0.55 -14.91 19.25
N ASN A 130 -0.70 -13.71 18.68
CA ASN A 130 -1.40 -12.58 19.30
C ASN A 130 -1.72 -11.49 18.26
N LEU A 131 -2.47 -10.47 18.69
CA LEU A 131 -2.90 -9.34 17.89
C LEU A 131 -1.72 -8.54 17.30
N PHE A 132 -0.58 -8.46 17.99
CA PHE A 132 0.58 -7.77 17.41
C PHE A 132 1.08 -8.46 16.14
N GLU A 133 1.17 -9.79 16.12
CA GLU A 133 1.71 -10.52 14.96
C GLU A 133 0.88 -10.31 13.68
N ILE A 134 -0.43 -10.40 13.78
CA ILE A 134 -1.32 -10.27 12.62
C ILE A 134 -1.55 -8.80 12.22
N TRP A 135 -1.29 -7.85 13.12
CA TRP A 135 -1.81 -6.49 12.97
C TRP A 135 -0.78 -5.37 13.00
N LEU A 136 0.36 -5.55 13.70
CA LEU A 136 1.38 -4.52 13.90
C LEU A 136 2.80 -4.96 13.53
N ALA A 137 3.03 -6.26 13.31
CA ALA A 137 4.30 -6.76 12.75
C ALA A 137 4.51 -6.30 11.29
N GLY A 138 3.45 -5.82 10.64
CA GLY A 138 3.42 -5.07 9.38
C GLY A 138 2.01 -4.46 9.19
N ASP A 139 1.70 -3.75 8.12
CA ASP A 139 2.62 -2.99 7.27
C ASP A 139 3.05 -1.67 7.94
N HIS A 140 4.07 -1.05 7.37
CA HIS A 140 4.80 0.10 7.91
C HIS A 140 3.98 1.40 8.09
N TYR A 141 2.70 1.45 7.67
CA TYR A 141 1.83 2.60 7.92
C TYR A 141 1.63 2.87 9.41
N LYS A 142 1.41 1.82 10.21
CA LYS A 142 1.21 1.94 11.66
C LYS A 142 2.48 2.47 12.33
N TRP A 143 3.64 1.94 11.96
CA TRP A 143 4.94 2.44 12.45
C TRP A 143 5.19 3.90 12.07
N ARG A 144 4.84 4.29 10.85
CA ARG A 144 4.98 5.69 10.41
C ARG A 144 4.13 6.63 11.25
N ALA A 145 2.87 6.26 11.54
CA ALA A 145 2.01 7.04 12.41
C ALA A 145 2.52 7.08 13.86
N MET A 146 2.97 5.95 14.41
CA MET A 146 3.54 5.88 15.75
C MET A 146 4.77 6.79 15.89
N ARG A 147 5.70 6.73 14.92
CA ARG A 147 6.88 7.63 14.89
C ARG A 147 6.47 9.10 14.76
N ALA A 148 5.48 9.41 13.93
CA ALA A 148 4.96 10.77 13.80
C ALA A 148 4.28 11.26 15.09
N ASN A 149 3.71 10.35 15.88
CA ASN A 149 3.14 10.63 17.20
C ASN A 149 4.19 10.60 18.33
N GLY A 150 5.48 10.47 18.01
CA GLY A 150 6.56 10.53 18.99
C GLY A 150 6.82 9.23 19.76
N GLU A 151 6.23 8.10 19.36
CA GLU A 151 6.51 6.82 19.99
C GLU A 151 7.98 6.41 19.76
N PRO A 152 8.71 5.97 20.81
CA PRO A 152 10.07 5.44 20.68
C PRO A 152 10.18 4.30 19.67
N GLU A 153 11.30 4.21 18.96
CA GLU A 153 11.54 3.16 17.94
C GLU A 153 11.45 1.74 18.53
N ALA A 154 11.75 1.60 19.83
CA ALA A 154 11.59 0.35 20.58
C ALA A 154 10.17 -0.24 20.45
N PHE A 155 9.15 0.63 20.40
CA PHE A 155 7.74 0.22 20.27
C PHE A 155 7.27 0.05 18.81
N CYS A 156 8.06 0.48 17.84
CA CYS A 156 7.79 0.25 16.42
C CYS A 156 8.46 -1.07 16.01
N THR A 157 9.69 -0.99 15.50
CA THR A 157 10.45 -2.14 14.99
C THR A 157 11.47 -2.70 15.97
N GLY A 158 11.63 -2.11 17.16
CA GLY A 158 12.58 -2.58 18.18
C GLY A 158 12.10 -3.83 18.94
N ASP A 159 12.65 -4.03 20.14
CA ASP A 159 12.55 -5.27 20.92
C ASP A 159 11.54 -5.21 22.08
N ALA A 160 10.72 -4.15 22.17
CA ALA A 160 9.66 -4.07 23.18
C ALA A 160 8.67 -5.24 23.07
N ALA A 161 8.04 -5.61 24.19
CA ALA A 161 7.10 -6.72 24.20
C ALA A 161 5.90 -6.44 23.27
N PRO A 162 5.32 -7.47 22.62
CA PRO A 162 4.19 -7.31 21.68
C PRO A 162 3.02 -6.49 22.25
N TYR A 163 2.69 -6.69 23.52
CA TYR A 163 1.63 -5.95 24.20
C TYR A 163 1.96 -4.47 24.35
N ASP A 164 3.20 -4.13 24.75
CA ASP A 164 3.63 -2.74 24.90
C ASP A 164 3.62 -1.99 23.56
N LYS A 165 4.00 -2.67 22.46
CA LYS A 165 3.89 -2.14 21.11
C LYS A 165 2.43 -1.85 20.72
N PHE A 166 1.52 -2.76 21.07
CA PHE A 166 0.10 -2.56 20.86
C PHE A 166 -0.45 -1.38 21.69
N LEU A 167 -0.03 -1.22 22.95
CA LEU A 167 -0.41 -0.06 23.76
C LEU A 167 0.11 1.25 23.17
N ALA A 168 1.30 1.26 22.57
CA ALA A 168 1.83 2.42 21.84
C ALA A 168 1.00 2.76 20.59
N LEU A 169 0.53 1.75 19.85
CA LEU A 169 -0.43 1.95 18.77
C LEU A 169 -1.75 2.53 19.31
N ALA A 170 -2.26 2.02 20.43
CA ALA A 170 -3.51 2.51 21.02
C ALA A 170 -3.44 3.96 21.51
N ARG A 171 -2.27 4.44 21.95
CA ARG A 171 -2.02 5.88 22.19
C ARG A 171 -1.99 6.69 20.91
N THR A 172 -1.62 6.09 19.78
CA THR A 172 -1.45 6.76 18.48
C THR A 172 -2.75 6.90 17.71
N ILE A 173 -3.62 5.88 17.69
CA ILE A 173 -4.83 5.87 16.85
C ILE A 173 -5.80 7.03 17.14
N PRO A 174 -6.03 7.50 18.38
CA PRO A 174 -6.85 8.68 18.63
C PRO A 174 -6.36 9.95 17.91
N HIS A 175 -5.06 10.06 17.63
CA HIS A 175 -4.45 11.17 16.88
C HIS A 175 -4.50 10.99 15.35
N CYS A 176 -5.02 9.85 14.87
CA CYS A 176 -5.12 9.53 13.45
C CYS A 176 -6.46 9.95 12.83
N LEU A 177 -7.27 10.80 13.47
CA LEU A 177 -8.52 11.28 12.87
C LEU A 177 -8.25 11.89 11.48
N ARG A 178 -9.05 11.47 10.50
CA ARG A 178 -8.91 11.78 9.05
C ARG A 178 -7.73 11.12 8.35
N ASN A 179 -6.86 10.41 9.05
CA ASN A 179 -5.95 9.46 8.43
C ASN A 179 -6.70 8.14 8.18
N PRO A 180 -6.49 7.47 7.03
CA PRO A 180 -7.16 6.20 6.74
C PRO A 180 -6.87 5.09 7.77
N LEU A 181 -5.75 5.16 8.52
CA LEU A 181 -5.47 4.27 9.65
C LEU A 181 -6.61 4.23 10.67
N TYR A 182 -7.29 5.36 10.89
CA TYR A 182 -8.44 5.39 11.79
C TYR A 182 -9.59 4.55 11.24
N HIS A 183 -9.82 4.53 9.93
CA HIS A 183 -10.85 3.67 9.34
C HIS A 183 -10.40 2.21 9.35
N TRP A 184 -9.18 1.92 8.91
CA TRP A 184 -8.65 0.56 8.79
C TRP A 184 -8.66 -0.16 10.14
N CYS A 185 -8.14 0.47 11.21
CA CYS A 185 -8.11 -0.17 12.52
C CYS A 185 -9.52 -0.56 13.01
N HIS A 186 -10.52 0.30 12.87
CA HIS A 186 -11.86 -0.02 13.35
C HIS A 186 -12.62 -0.97 12.40
N LEU A 187 -12.34 -0.93 11.09
CA LEU A 187 -12.88 -1.91 10.14
C LEU A 187 -12.32 -3.31 10.39
N GLU A 188 -11.02 -3.42 10.65
CA GLU A 188 -10.33 -4.68 10.95
C GLU A 188 -10.82 -5.25 12.29
N LEU A 189 -10.93 -4.43 13.34
CA LEU A 189 -11.53 -4.82 14.62
C LEU A 189 -12.94 -5.36 14.46
N LYS A 190 -13.80 -4.66 13.72
CA LYS A 190 -15.19 -5.09 13.52
C LYS A 190 -15.29 -6.35 12.67
N ARG A 191 -14.68 -6.38 11.48
CA ARG A 191 -14.90 -7.44 10.50
C ARG A 191 -14.17 -8.73 10.84
N TYR A 192 -12.98 -8.65 11.43
CA TYR A 192 -12.16 -9.83 11.71
C TYR A 192 -12.32 -10.33 13.15
N PHE A 193 -12.47 -9.42 14.12
CA PHE A 193 -12.56 -9.77 15.53
C PHE A 193 -13.98 -9.63 16.13
N GLY A 194 -14.90 -8.97 15.42
CA GLY A 194 -16.25 -8.70 15.94
C GLY A 194 -16.26 -7.64 17.05
N ILE A 195 -15.32 -6.71 17.04
CA ILE A 195 -15.14 -5.68 18.08
C ILE A 195 -15.55 -4.31 17.51
N ASP A 196 -16.62 -3.73 18.07
CA ASP A 196 -17.11 -2.38 17.70
C ASP A 196 -16.51 -1.25 18.55
N GLU A 197 -15.75 -1.57 19.58
CA GLU A 197 -15.12 -0.60 20.48
C GLU A 197 -14.03 0.21 19.77
N LEU A 198 -14.01 1.53 19.97
CA LEU A 198 -12.95 2.38 19.44
C LEU A 198 -11.63 2.11 20.16
N LEU A 199 -10.52 2.07 19.43
CA LEU A 199 -9.19 1.86 19.99
C LEU A 199 -8.66 3.14 20.65
N THR A 200 -8.58 3.13 21.97
CA THR A 200 -8.01 4.17 22.83
C THR A 200 -7.12 3.52 23.89
N PRO A 201 -6.30 4.28 24.64
CA PRO A 201 -5.52 3.72 25.75
C PRO A 201 -6.39 2.98 26.78
N GLU A 202 -7.62 3.45 27.02
CA GLU A 202 -8.55 2.89 28.01
C GLU A 202 -9.23 1.61 27.54
N SER A 203 -9.47 1.46 26.24
CA SER A 203 -10.08 0.26 25.64
C SER A 203 -9.06 -0.80 25.24
N ALA A 204 -7.80 -0.41 25.02
CA ALA A 204 -6.74 -1.30 24.52
C ALA A 204 -6.62 -2.63 25.29
N PRO A 205 -6.59 -2.67 26.63
CA PRO A 205 -6.48 -3.94 27.36
C PRO A 205 -7.62 -4.91 27.03
N ARG A 206 -8.86 -4.41 26.97
CA ARG A 206 -10.04 -5.22 26.62
C ARG A 206 -10.01 -5.70 25.18
N ILE A 207 -9.60 -4.83 24.26
CA ILE A 207 -9.48 -5.17 22.83
C ILE A 207 -8.41 -6.25 22.62
N TRP A 208 -7.27 -6.13 23.29
CA TRP A 208 -6.19 -7.13 23.24
C TRP A 208 -6.67 -8.50 23.70
N GLU A 209 -7.32 -8.58 24.87
CA GLU A 209 -7.86 -9.82 25.41
C GLU A 209 -8.90 -10.45 24.48
N GLN A 210 -9.88 -9.66 24.01
CA GLN A 210 -10.94 -10.13 23.12
C GLN A 210 -10.38 -10.62 21.78
N ALA A 211 -9.50 -9.85 21.14
CA ALA A 211 -8.91 -10.21 19.86
C ALA A 211 -8.04 -11.47 19.97
N ASN A 212 -7.23 -11.59 21.04
CA ASN A 212 -6.41 -12.78 21.25
C ASN A 212 -7.25 -14.03 21.55
N ALA A 213 -8.33 -13.88 22.32
CA ALA A 213 -9.27 -14.99 22.53
C ALA A 213 -9.86 -15.47 21.20
N ARG A 214 -10.22 -14.54 20.31
CA ARG A 214 -10.71 -14.88 18.96
C ARG A 214 -9.66 -15.65 18.15
N LEU A 215 -8.39 -15.24 18.17
CA LEU A 215 -7.29 -15.89 17.44
C LEU A 215 -7.08 -17.37 17.80
N THR A 216 -7.58 -17.83 18.96
CA THR A 216 -7.52 -19.26 19.33
C THR A 216 -8.50 -20.15 18.57
N GLY A 217 -9.45 -19.56 17.84
CA GLY A 217 -10.44 -20.30 17.07
C GLY A 217 -9.82 -21.19 15.97
N PRO A 218 -10.44 -22.34 15.65
CA PRO A 218 -9.91 -23.26 14.64
C PRO A 218 -9.74 -22.58 13.28
N ASP A 219 -10.63 -21.66 12.92
CA ASP A 219 -10.64 -20.97 11.61
C ASP A 219 -9.85 -19.65 11.61
N ARG A 220 -9.08 -19.34 12.67
CA ARG A 220 -8.25 -18.12 12.76
C ARG A 220 -6.80 -18.40 12.37
N THR A 221 -6.65 -18.92 11.16
CA THR A 221 -5.38 -19.16 10.48
C THR A 221 -5.25 -18.27 9.25
N ALA A 222 -4.07 -18.22 8.63
CA ALA A 222 -3.87 -17.49 7.38
C ALA A 222 -4.89 -17.90 6.29
N ARG A 223 -5.14 -19.19 6.08
CA ARG A 223 -6.15 -19.66 5.10
C ARG A 223 -7.58 -19.39 5.56
N GLY A 224 -7.85 -19.52 6.87
CA GLY A 224 -9.15 -19.23 7.44
C GLY A 224 -9.57 -17.78 7.23
N VAL A 225 -8.64 -16.83 7.40
CA VAL A 225 -8.86 -15.40 7.11
C VAL A 225 -9.23 -15.20 5.64
N LEU A 226 -8.48 -15.80 4.71
CA LEU A 226 -8.75 -15.67 3.28
C LEU A 226 -10.13 -16.21 2.91
N SER A 227 -10.51 -17.35 3.48
CA SER A 227 -11.83 -17.98 3.30
C SER A 227 -12.96 -17.08 3.83
N ASP A 228 -12.84 -16.56 5.05
CA ASP A 228 -13.83 -15.68 5.68
C ASP A 228 -14.10 -14.43 4.84
N PHE A 229 -13.06 -13.90 4.19
CA PHE A 229 -13.15 -12.73 3.31
C PHE A 229 -13.49 -13.07 1.86
N LYS A 230 -13.82 -14.33 1.54
CA LYS A 230 -14.14 -14.81 0.18
C LYS A 230 -13.05 -14.45 -0.83
N VAL A 231 -11.79 -14.56 -0.43
CA VAL A 231 -10.65 -14.31 -1.32
C VAL A 231 -10.51 -15.50 -2.26
N GLU A 232 -10.74 -15.26 -3.54
CA GLU A 232 -10.64 -16.31 -4.57
C GLU A 232 -9.22 -16.41 -5.13
N LEU A 233 -8.52 -15.28 -5.22
CA LEU A 233 -7.18 -15.20 -5.78
C LEU A 233 -6.37 -14.12 -5.08
N VAL A 234 -5.11 -14.46 -4.78
CA VAL A 234 -4.05 -13.52 -4.40
C VAL A 234 -2.89 -13.71 -5.38
N ALA A 235 -2.38 -12.61 -5.92
CA ALA A 235 -1.10 -12.62 -6.61
C ALA A 235 -0.03 -12.02 -5.69
N THR A 236 0.90 -12.86 -5.22
CA THR A 236 2.03 -12.41 -4.39
C THR A 236 3.10 -11.75 -5.26
N THR A 237 4.09 -11.12 -4.63
CA THR A 237 5.18 -10.44 -5.34
C THR A 237 6.50 -11.12 -5.03
N ASP A 238 7.12 -11.73 -6.05
CA ASP A 238 8.20 -12.70 -5.86
C ASP A 238 9.40 -12.39 -6.74
N ASP A 239 10.61 -12.54 -6.19
CA ASP A 239 11.87 -12.35 -6.92
C ASP A 239 12.13 -13.55 -7.85
N PRO A 240 12.60 -13.35 -9.09
CA PRO A 240 12.94 -14.46 -9.99
C PRO A 240 14.01 -15.42 -9.43
N ALA A 241 14.87 -14.97 -8.52
CA ALA A 241 15.89 -15.77 -7.87
C ALA A 241 15.35 -16.55 -6.64
N ASP A 242 14.11 -16.33 -6.21
CA ASP A 242 13.48 -17.10 -5.15
C ASP A 242 12.86 -18.41 -5.67
N PRO A 243 12.87 -19.48 -4.85
CA PRO A 243 12.13 -20.70 -5.16
C PRO A 243 10.61 -20.47 -5.03
N LEU A 244 9.83 -21.16 -5.86
CA LEU A 244 8.36 -21.11 -5.84
C LEU A 244 7.73 -22.24 -4.99
N THR A 245 8.52 -22.85 -4.11
CA THR A 245 8.13 -24.04 -3.34
C THR A 245 6.87 -23.84 -2.51
N HIS A 246 6.65 -22.63 -1.99
CA HIS A 246 5.43 -22.31 -1.24
C HIS A 246 4.20 -22.26 -2.15
N HIS A 247 4.30 -21.68 -3.34
CA HIS A 247 3.21 -21.70 -4.34
C HIS A 247 2.88 -23.11 -4.79
N GLU A 248 3.91 -23.93 -5.04
CA GLU A 248 3.75 -25.34 -5.38
C GLU A 248 3.03 -26.12 -4.26
N ALA A 249 3.44 -25.91 -3.00
CA ALA A 249 2.81 -26.54 -1.84
C ALA A 249 1.35 -26.11 -1.67
N ILE A 250 1.05 -24.83 -1.89
CA ILE A 250 -0.34 -24.31 -1.81
C ILE A 250 -1.18 -24.90 -2.93
N ALA A 251 -0.68 -24.93 -4.17
CA ALA A 251 -1.38 -25.48 -5.32
C ALA A 251 -1.66 -27.00 -5.17
N ALA A 252 -0.83 -27.72 -4.43
CA ALA A 252 -1.01 -29.13 -4.11
C ALA A 252 -1.88 -29.38 -2.86
N SER A 253 -2.31 -28.33 -2.17
CA SER A 253 -3.11 -28.42 -0.95
C SER A 253 -4.62 -28.25 -1.20
N ASP A 254 -5.42 -28.30 -0.14
CA ASP A 254 -6.86 -28.02 -0.13
C ASP A 254 -7.20 -26.53 0.03
N CYS A 255 -6.21 -25.63 -0.07
CA CYS A 255 -6.44 -24.19 0.02
C CYS A 255 -7.39 -23.73 -1.10
N ALA A 256 -8.55 -23.18 -0.71
CA ALA A 256 -9.55 -22.71 -1.67
C ALA A 256 -9.11 -21.46 -2.43
N THR A 257 -8.30 -20.60 -1.81
CA THR A 257 -7.76 -19.38 -2.42
C THR A 257 -6.58 -19.73 -3.31
N ARG A 258 -6.61 -19.27 -4.56
CA ARG A 258 -5.48 -19.42 -5.49
C ARG A 258 -4.38 -18.41 -5.13
N ILE A 259 -3.19 -18.90 -4.81
CA ILE A 259 -2.01 -18.06 -4.53
C ILE A 259 -1.05 -18.17 -5.70
N LEU A 260 -0.93 -17.12 -6.50
CA LEU A 260 -0.15 -17.11 -7.75
C LEU A 260 1.05 -16.16 -7.64
N PRO A 261 2.21 -16.47 -8.24
CA PRO A 261 3.37 -15.60 -8.16
C PRO A 261 3.33 -14.47 -9.21
N THR A 262 3.74 -13.26 -8.80
CA THR A 262 4.01 -12.12 -9.70
C THR A 262 5.51 -11.95 -9.85
N PHE A 263 5.99 -11.93 -11.10
CA PHE A 263 7.41 -11.84 -11.40
C PHE A 263 7.96 -10.42 -11.17
N ARG A 264 8.76 -10.21 -10.13
CA ARG A 264 9.36 -8.91 -9.81
C ARG A 264 10.89 -8.93 -9.89
N PRO A 265 11.48 -8.58 -11.04
CA PRO A 265 12.92 -8.66 -11.27
C PRO A 265 13.68 -7.38 -10.84
N ASP A 266 13.17 -6.61 -9.89
CA ASP A 266 13.80 -5.33 -9.46
C ASP A 266 15.26 -5.50 -9.05
N ASN A 267 15.61 -6.62 -8.41
CA ASN A 267 16.99 -6.89 -7.98
C ASN A 267 17.96 -7.09 -9.17
N ALA A 268 17.45 -7.47 -10.35
CA ALA A 268 18.24 -7.51 -11.58
C ALA A 268 18.72 -6.11 -11.99
N LEU A 269 18.04 -5.05 -11.55
CA LEU A 269 18.35 -3.67 -11.92
C LEU A 269 19.42 -3.04 -11.02
N ARG A 270 19.76 -3.66 -9.88
CA ARG A 270 20.67 -3.12 -8.84
C ARG A 270 22.15 -3.33 -9.19
N ILE A 271 22.50 -3.16 -10.47
CA ILE A 271 23.82 -3.46 -11.03
C ILE A 271 24.93 -2.55 -10.48
N SER A 272 24.58 -1.37 -9.96
CA SER A 272 25.50 -0.43 -9.29
C SER A 272 25.95 -0.88 -7.90
N GLN A 273 25.41 -2.00 -7.38
CA GLN A 273 25.71 -2.51 -6.04
C GLN A 273 26.34 -3.92 -6.12
N PRO A 274 27.61 -4.08 -6.57
CA PRO A 274 28.22 -5.40 -6.82
C PRO A 274 28.18 -6.36 -5.62
N ALA A 275 28.34 -5.85 -4.40
CA ALA A 275 28.28 -6.66 -3.18
C ALA A 275 26.92 -7.32 -2.93
N PHE A 276 25.84 -6.74 -3.46
CA PHE A 276 24.50 -7.33 -3.47
C PHE A 276 24.23 -8.10 -4.77
N PHE A 277 24.56 -7.48 -5.91
CA PHE A 277 24.25 -7.98 -7.23
C PHE A 277 24.93 -9.33 -7.51
N ASN A 278 26.20 -9.49 -7.15
CA ASN A 278 26.94 -10.71 -7.44
C ASN A 278 26.37 -11.95 -6.69
N PRO A 279 26.11 -11.89 -5.37
CA PRO A 279 25.38 -12.96 -4.67
C PRO A 279 23.96 -13.23 -5.21
N TRP A 280 23.26 -12.18 -5.65
CA TRP A 280 21.93 -12.35 -6.26
C TRP A 280 22.00 -13.10 -7.60
N ILE A 281 23.01 -12.82 -8.44
CA ILE A 281 23.26 -13.59 -9.68
C ILE A 281 23.47 -15.06 -9.37
N GLU A 282 24.33 -15.41 -8.39
CA GLU A 282 24.55 -16.81 -8.00
C GLU A 282 23.26 -17.49 -7.49
N LYS A 283 22.40 -16.73 -6.80
CA LYS A 283 21.09 -17.21 -6.38
C LYS A 283 20.17 -17.48 -7.58
N LEU A 284 20.15 -16.58 -8.56
CA LEU A 284 19.41 -16.73 -9.80
C LEU A 284 19.90 -17.93 -10.62
N GLU A 285 21.21 -18.16 -10.71
CA GLU A 285 21.80 -19.32 -11.38
C GLU A 285 21.31 -20.62 -10.73
N ARG A 286 21.34 -20.70 -9.40
CA ARG A 286 20.82 -21.87 -8.66
C ARG A 286 19.31 -22.08 -8.90
N ALA A 287 18.52 -21.01 -8.87
CA ALA A 287 17.07 -21.10 -9.05
C ALA A 287 16.67 -21.44 -10.50
N SER A 288 17.42 -20.96 -11.49
CA SER A 288 17.13 -21.17 -12.91
C SER A 288 17.81 -22.42 -13.50
N GLY A 289 18.84 -22.96 -12.84
CA GLY A 289 19.71 -23.99 -13.41
C GLY A 289 20.48 -23.52 -14.65
N THR A 290 20.60 -22.21 -14.86
CA THR A 290 21.21 -21.60 -16.05
C THR A 290 22.42 -20.77 -15.64
N ASP A 291 23.53 -20.93 -16.36
CA ASP A 291 24.76 -20.13 -16.16
C ASP A 291 24.49 -18.67 -16.54
N ALA A 292 24.69 -17.75 -15.59
CA ALA A 292 24.53 -16.32 -15.74
C ALA A 292 25.88 -15.58 -15.62
N THR A 293 27.01 -16.25 -15.79
CA THR A 293 28.34 -15.62 -15.80
C THR A 293 28.50 -14.57 -16.91
N THR A 294 27.76 -14.72 -18.03
CA THR A 294 27.72 -13.76 -19.15
C THR A 294 26.39 -13.02 -19.19
N PHE A 295 26.36 -11.85 -19.86
CA PHE A 295 25.11 -11.10 -20.01
C PHE A 295 24.01 -11.90 -20.74
N ARG A 296 24.38 -12.68 -21.77
CA ARG A 296 23.43 -13.58 -22.43
C ARG A 296 22.91 -14.67 -21.47
N GLY A 297 23.78 -15.16 -20.59
CA GLY A 297 23.42 -16.08 -19.52
C GLY A 297 22.40 -15.50 -18.56
N LEU A 298 22.58 -14.25 -18.12
CA LEU A 298 21.58 -13.53 -17.30
C LEU A 298 20.21 -13.47 -18.00
N LEU A 299 20.17 -13.08 -19.27
CA LEU A 299 18.90 -13.01 -20.02
C LEU A 299 18.23 -14.40 -20.13
N ALA A 300 19.02 -15.44 -20.40
CA ALA A 300 18.53 -16.82 -20.45
C ALA A 300 18.00 -17.30 -19.09
N ALA A 301 18.69 -16.96 -18.00
CA ALA A 301 18.26 -17.29 -16.65
C ALA A 301 16.95 -16.58 -16.28
N LEU A 302 16.80 -15.30 -16.63
CA LEU A 302 15.55 -14.55 -16.43
C LEU A 302 14.41 -15.11 -17.28
N GLU A 303 14.65 -15.46 -18.54
CA GLU A 303 13.66 -16.12 -19.41
C GLU A 303 13.23 -17.48 -18.86
N LYS A 304 14.18 -18.30 -18.38
CA LYS A 304 13.88 -19.58 -17.73
C LYS A 304 13.03 -19.40 -16.48
N ARG A 305 13.33 -18.41 -15.63
CA ARG A 305 12.51 -18.12 -14.45
C ARG A 305 11.15 -17.55 -14.81
N HIS A 306 11.05 -16.76 -15.87
CA HIS A 306 9.77 -16.31 -16.41
C HIS A 306 8.89 -17.50 -16.83
N ASP A 307 9.48 -18.50 -17.50
CA ASP A 307 8.82 -19.76 -17.84
C ASP A 307 8.34 -20.52 -16.60
N ASP A 308 9.17 -20.59 -15.55
CA ASP A 308 8.82 -21.26 -14.30
C ASP A 308 7.65 -20.58 -13.58
N PHE A 309 7.65 -19.25 -13.51
CA PHE A 309 6.53 -18.48 -12.99
C PHE A 309 5.26 -18.70 -13.84
N HIS A 310 5.40 -18.81 -15.17
CA HIS A 310 4.27 -19.12 -16.05
C HIS A 310 3.67 -20.49 -15.75
N ALA A 311 4.53 -21.50 -15.56
CA ALA A 311 4.12 -22.86 -15.21
C ALA A 311 3.44 -22.91 -13.84
N ALA A 312 3.88 -22.08 -12.89
CA ALA A 312 3.25 -21.91 -11.58
C ALA A 312 1.96 -21.05 -11.60
N GLY A 313 1.49 -20.64 -12.79
CA GLY A 313 0.25 -19.89 -12.95
C GLY A 313 0.39 -18.36 -12.94
N GLY A 314 1.60 -17.83 -12.76
CA GLY A 314 1.88 -16.39 -12.82
C GLY A 314 1.54 -15.79 -14.18
N ARG A 315 0.90 -14.61 -14.19
CA ARG A 315 0.47 -13.87 -15.41
C ARG A 315 0.81 -12.38 -15.36
N LEU A 316 1.53 -11.97 -14.33
CA LEU A 316 1.82 -10.59 -14.00
C LEU A 316 3.33 -10.45 -13.79
N SER A 317 3.88 -9.31 -14.22
CA SER A 317 5.17 -8.85 -13.74
C SER A 317 5.03 -7.48 -13.08
N ASP A 318 5.76 -7.27 -12.01
CA ASP A 318 5.80 -6.01 -11.28
C ASP A 318 7.19 -5.37 -11.33
N HIS A 319 7.24 -4.04 -11.39
CA HIS A 319 8.47 -3.27 -11.52
C HIS A 319 8.39 -2.00 -10.68
N GLY A 320 9.21 -1.92 -9.63
CA GLY A 320 9.31 -0.76 -8.75
C GLY A 320 10.41 0.20 -9.22
N LEU A 321 10.03 1.30 -9.88
CA LEU A 321 10.97 2.24 -10.48
C LEU A 321 10.76 3.65 -9.92
N THR A 322 11.84 4.37 -9.60
CA THR A 322 11.72 5.80 -9.23
C THR A 322 11.24 6.64 -10.41
N GLN A 323 11.57 6.23 -11.65
CA GLN A 323 11.16 6.92 -12.87
C GLN A 323 11.04 5.95 -14.03
N ALA A 324 10.25 6.31 -15.05
CA ALA A 324 10.21 5.56 -16.30
C ALA A 324 11.57 5.61 -17.01
N THR A 325 11.87 4.53 -17.73
CA THR A 325 13.08 4.40 -18.53
C THR A 325 13.10 5.41 -19.69
N ASP A 326 14.22 6.12 -19.85
CA ASP A 326 14.44 7.10 -20.93
C ASP A 326 15.81 6.97 -21.63
N ARG A 327 16.61 5.95 -21.28
CA ARG A 327 17.95 5.72 -21.82
C ARG A 327 18.10 4.31 -22.33
N PHE A 328 17.89 4.12 -23.63
CA PHE A 328 18.05 2.82 -24.28
C PHE A 328 19.49 2.60 -24.71
N CYS A 329 19.96 1.35 -24.64
CA CYS A 329 21.27 0.95 -25.12
C CYS A 329 21.18 -0.32 -25.97
N THR A 330 22.28 -0.60 -26.66
CA THR A 330 22.48 -1.84 -27.42
C THR A 330 22.82 -3.01 -26.51
N MET A 331 22.70 -4.24 -27.04
CA MET A 331 23.14 -5.46 -26.34
C MET A 331 24.62 -5.40 -25.94
N ALA A 332 25.48 -4.82 -26.80
CA ALA A 332 26.92 -4.74 -26.55
C ALA A 332 27.24 -3.78 -25.39
N GLU A 333 26.55 -2.64 -25.33
CA GLU A 333 26.69 -1.68 -24.22
C GLU A 333 26.19 -2.28 -22.91
N ALA A 334 25.00 -2.89 -22.89
CA ALA A 334 24.48 -3.56 -21.70
C ALA A 334 25.40 -4.70 -21.23
N ALA A 335 25.97 -5.49 -22.15
CA ALA A 335 26.94 -6.54 -21.83
C ALA A 335 28.21 -5.98 -21.20
N ALA A 336 28.74 -4.85 -21.71
CA ALA A 336 29.91 -4.21 -21.13
C ALA A 336 29.65 -3.72 -19.69
N VAL A 337 28.46 -3.16 -19.42
CA VAL A 337 28.06 -2.76 -18.07
C VAL A 337 27.92 -3.98 -17.14
N TYR A 338 27.34 -5.06 -17.64
CA TYR A 338 27.24 -6.33 -16.92
C TYR A 338 28.62 -6.87 -16.50
N ASP A 339 29.55 -6.98 -17.46
CA ASP A 339 30.91 -7.50 -17.20
C ASP A 339 31.67 -6.60 -16.20
N LYS A 340 31.47 -5.28 -16.29
CA LYS A 340 32.02 -4.31 -15.34
C LYS A 340 31.51 -4.58 -13.91
N ALA A 341 30.20 -4.74 -13.75
CA ALA A 341 29.59 -5.02 -12.46
C ALA A 341 30.00 -6.38 -11.88
N ARG A 342 30.07 -7.43 -12.72
CA ARG A 342 30.53 -8.77 -12.32
C ARG A 342 31.98 -8.78 -11.83
N ARG A 343 32.81 -7.87 -12.33
CA ARG A 343 34.19 -7.63 -11.87
C ARG A 343 34.29 -6.67 -10.68
N SER A 344 33.16 -6.27 -10.09
CA SER A 344 33.07 -5.30 -9.00
C SER A 344 33.70 -3.94 -9.33
N LEU A 345 33.70 -3.57 -10.62
CA LEU A 345 34.13 -2.25 -11.05
C LEU A 345 32.98 -1.24 -10.91
N PRO A 346 33.26 0.06 -10.68
CA PRO A 346 32.21 1.06 -10.47
C PRO A 346 31.31 1.23 -11.70
N VAL A 347 30.00 1.06 -11.54
CA VAL A 347 28.99 1.38 -12.57
C VAL A 347 28.50 2.81 -12.35
N THR A 348 28.52 3.63 -13.39
CA THR A 348 28.04 5.01 -13.35
C THR A 348 26.51 5.06 -13.36
N PRO A 349 25.90 6.17 -12.89
CA PRO A 349 24.45 6.32 -12.93
C PRO A 349 23.85 6.24 -14.35
N ASP A 350 24.59 6.64 -15.38
CA ASP A 350 24.10 6.53 -16.76
C ASP A 350 24.13 5.09 -17.28
N GLU A 351 25.23 4.37 -17.03
CA GLU A 351 25.36 2.94 -17.32
C GLU A 351 24.28 2.11 -16.61
N GLU A 352 23.97 2.41 -15.35
CA GLU A 352 22.90 1.75 -14.60
C GLU A 352 21.53 1.98 -15.24
N ARG A 353 21.20 3.22 -15.62
CA ARG A 353 19.94 3.54 -16.31
C ARG A 353 19.83 2.83 -17.66
N GLN A 354 20.90 2.81 -18.45
CA GLN A 354 20.97 2.11 -19.72
C GLN A 354 20.75 0.60 -19.55
N PHE A 355 21.44 -0.01 -18.59
CA PHE A 355 21.28 -1.42 -18.29
C PHE A 355 19.85 -1.75 -17.83
N ALA A 356 19.30 -0.96 -16.89
CA ALA A 356 17.93 -1.13 -16.42
C ALA A 356 16.92 -1.03 -17.57
N ALA A 357 17.10 -0.08 -18.48
CA ALA A 357 16.28 0.07 -19.68
C ALA A 357 16.25 -1.20 -20.53
N PHE A 358 17.42 -1.79 -20.75
CA PHE A 358 17.55 -2.99 -21.55
C PHE A 358 16.81 -4.17 -20.89
N ILE A 359 17.00 -4.38 -19.59
CA ILE A 359 16.30 -5.43 -18.84
C ILE A 359 14.79 -5.22 -18.90
N MET A 360 14.31 -4.00 -18.67
CA MET A 360 12.88 -3.67 -18.74
C MET A 360 12.26 -4.00 -20.10
N VAL A 361 12.93 -3.64 -21.20
CA VAL A 361 12.48 -3.99 -22.56
C VAL A 361 12.53 -5.50 -22.80
N HIS A 362 13.55 -6.19 -22.30
CA HIS A 362 13.65 -7.63 -22.40
C HIS A 362 12.49 -8.34 -21.68
N ILE A 363 12.20 -7.98 -20.44
CA ILE A 363 11.05 -8.51 -19.68
C ILE A 363 9.72 -8.15 -20.36
N GLY A 364 9.57 -6.92 -20.87
CA GLY A 364 8.38 -6.53 -21.63
C GLY A 364 8.14 -7.41 -22.86
N ARG A 365 9.21 -7.83 -23.56
CA ARG A 365 9.11 -8.78 -24.67
C ARG A 365 8.75 -10.19 -24.22
N LEU A 366 9.25 -10.66 -23.06
CA LEU A 366 8.85 -11.94 -22.47
C LEU A 366 7.36 -11.94 -22.13
N ASN A 367 6.92 -10.89 -21.45
CA ASN A 367 5.52 -10.69 -21.08
C ASN A 367 4.61 -10.69 -22.30
N ALA A 368 4.95 -9.91 -23.33
CA ALA A 368 4.17 -9.84 -24.57
C ALA A 368 4.06 -11.20 -25.26
N ARG A 369 5.14 -12.00 -25.31
CA ARG A 369 5.12 -13.35 -25.89
C ARG A 369 4.15 -14.30 -25.18
N LYS A 370 3.92 -14.11 -23.88
CA LYS A 370 3.04 -14.96 -23.05
C LYS A 370 1.71 -14.31 -22.67
N GLY A 371 1.41 -13.13 -23.20
CA GLY A 371 0.19 -12.38 -22.89
C GLY A 371 0.08 -11.92 -21.43
N TRP A 372 1.21 -11.61 -20.77
CA TRP A 372 1.23 -11.12 -19.39
C TRP A 372 0.98 -9.62 -19.29
N THR A 373 0.36 -9.21 -18.18
CA THR A 373 0.25 -7.80 -17.80
C THR A 373 1.54 -7.33 -17.13
N MET A 374 2.01 -6.14 -17.48
CA MET A 374 3.19 -5.50 -16.89
C MET A 374 2.76 -4.32 -16.02
N GLN A 375 2.99 -4.42 -14.72
CA GLN A 375 2.71 -3.36 -13.75
C GLN A 375 3.94 -2.47 -13.60
N LEU A 376 3.74 -1.16 -13.61
CA LEU A 376 4.81 -0.17 -13.43
C LEU A 376 4.48 0.71 -12.22
N HIS A 377 5.16 0.47 -11.10
CA HIS A 377 5.04 1.29 -9.90
C HIS A 377 6.09 2.39 -9.92
N LEU A 378 5.67 3.58 -10.36
CA LEU A 378 6.55 4.72 -10.61
C LEU A 378 6.52 5.76 -9.48
N GLY A 379 7.67 6.37 -9.22
CA GLY A 379 7.79 7.56 -8.38
C GLY A 379 8.24 7.42 -6.92
N PRO A 380 8.37 6.24 -6.29
CA PRO A 380 8.80 6.20 -4.89
C PRO A 380 10.26 6.65 -4.76
N LEU A 381 10.50 7.58 -3.83
CA LEU A 381 11.83 7.85 -3.31
C LEU A 381 12.06 6.97 -2.08
N ARG A 382 13.05 6.09 -2.18
CA ARG A 382 13.30 5.04 -1.18
C ARG A 382 14.43 5.41 -0.24
N GLY A 383 14.31 5.01 1.02
CA GLY A 383 15.36 5.18 2.01
C GLY A 383 15.72 6.64 2.31
N ASN A 384 14.73 7.54 2.30
CA ASN A 384 14.96 8.99 2.48
C ASN A 384 15.69 9.34 3.79
N SER A 385 15.65 8.45 4.78
CA SER A 385 16.44 8.57 6.00
C SER A 385 17.64 7.61 5.99
N THR A 386 18.81 8.09 5.54
CA THR A 386 20.06 7.30 5.53
C THR A 386 20.39 6.71 6.90
N ARG A 387 20.16 7.47 7.98
CA ARG A 387 20.38 6.99 9.36
C ARG A 387 19.51 5.79 9.69
N ARG A 388 18.23 5.81 9.29
CA ARG A 388 17.29 4.71 9.56
C ARG A 388 17.49 3.54 8.63
N LEU A 389 17.82 3.79 7.36
CA LEU A 389 18.18 2.74 6.40
C LEU A 389 19.36 1.90 6.91
N ARG A 390 20.41 2.53 7.47
CA ARG A 390 21.55 1.83 8.07
C ARG A 390 21.19 1.01 9.31
N ALA A 391 20.21 1.47 10.10
CA ALA A 391 19.86 0.86 11.37
C ALA A 391 18.79 -0.25 11.24
N LEU A 392 17.85 -0.09 10.31
CA LEU A 392 16.63 -0.90 10.21
C LEU A 392 16.49 -1.62 8.86
N GLY A 393 17.26 -1.23 7.85
CA GLY A 393 17.11 -1.75 6.50
C GLY A 393 15.97 -1.10 5.70
N PRO A 394 15.74 -1.57 4.46
CA PRO A 394 14.69 -1.07 3.57
C PRO A 394 13.28 -1.44 4.06
N ASP A 395 12.25 -0.87 3.43
CA ASP A 395 10.82 -1.19 3.66
C ASP A 395 10.33 -1.03 5.11
N THR A 396 11.04 -0.22 5.89
CA THR A 396 10.70 0.08 7.29
C THR A 396 9.95 1.39 7.47
N GLY A 397 9.27 1.90 6.43
CA GLY A 397 8.39 3.08 6.52
C GLY A 397 9.07 4.45 6.36
N PHE A 398 10.22 4.51 5.69
CA PHE A 398 10.97 5.75 5.40
C PHE A 398 10.99 6.11 3.90
N ASP A 399 10.06 5.55 3.13
CA ASP A 399 9.84 5.84 1.70
C ASP A 399 8.70 6.87 1.54
N SER A 400 8.73 7.67 0.46
CA SER A 400 7.73 8.71 0.17
C SER A 400 7.51 8.95 -1.31
#